data_AF-A0A6L6JMT6-F1
#
_entry.id   AF-A0A6L6JMT6-F1
#
_cell.length_a   1.000
_cell.length_b   1.000
_cell.length_c   1.000
_cell.angle_alpha   90.00
_cell.angle_beta   90.00
_cell.angle_gamma   90.00
#
_symmetry.space_group_name_H-M   'P 1'
#
loop_
_entity.id
_entity.type
_entity.pdbx_description
1 polymer ?
#
loop_
_entity_poly.entity_id
_entity_poly.type
_entity_poly.pdbx_seq_one_letter_code
_entity_poly.pdbx_strand_id
1 'polypeptide(L)'
;MKNNQLQFLAKRLTLAAMITASLGLISVNSSLAVADDHGSVDHGSSDHGQQKGSGSKRGEGKGADGRGGADSVRGKILSTMDDDSDAPAWARGNRELNPHSKGTQGKPEGAGSKKGDEYGDLWVILRDDNGDPILDANGQVQPVIIVDGLPVVVQLTDPDGDGHYELPAEYADAVQEVELGRSNVTRAPSHVISHSLEEALSKLDGLTLTSDMLTEAGMLIVDGATIDSPLENLALYQALLTSSDTNNDGLLEVSVDYSGEGGSGTYTFLVPESVQLDLAASLLAAGSDKTASLTVDRVITVSQFLEVDDELSTLLANYVYDGSSITYGATTTWINVQVDGMDTPTDLSDDIYQSVEVNLITGATVTYDGQEIFVPGVSFETVPNTVDENNDGILDTNDTNDLDGIDGFTQATDDALQIIEFVHDYSVEE
;
A
#
# COMPACT_ATOMS: atom_id res chain seq x y z
N MET A 1 -54.28 -26.45 2.12
CA MET A 1 -53.39 -25.34 2.49
C MET A 1 -52.50 -25.80 3.63
N LYS A 2 -51.19 -25.56 3.53
CA LYS A 2 -50.09 -25.97 4.42
C LYS A 2 -49.53 -27.38 4.19
N ASN A 3 -48.48 -27.43 3.37
CA ASN A 3 -47.31 -28.32 3.48
C ASN A 3 -46.18 -27.66 2.68
N ASN A 4 -44.95 -27.72 3.20
CA ASN A 4 -43.66 -27.25 2.64
C ASN A 4 -43.09 -25.93 3.18
N GLN A 5 -42.71 -25.90 4.46
CA GLN A 5 -41.72 -24.94 5.00
C GLN A 5 -40.91 -25.62 6.12
N LEU A 6 -40.10 -26.61 5.77
CA LEU A 6 -39.15 -27.28 6.67
C LEU A 6 -38.22 -28.13 5.82
N GLN A 7 -37.24 -27.49 5.16
CA GLN A 7 -35.98 -28.06 4.64
C GLN A 7 -35.15 -26.94 4.00
N PHE A 8 -34.41 -26.18 4.81
CA PHE A 8 -33.22 -25.42 4.40
C PHE A 8 -32.43 -25.10 5.68
N LEU A 9 -31.95 -26.16 6.34
CA LEU A 9 -30.98 -26.06 7.42
C LEU A 9 -30.12 -27.32 7.37
N ALA A 10 -29.00 -27.25 6.65
CA ALA A 10 -27.78 -28.05 6.86
C ALA A 10 -26.84 -27.89 5.67
N LYS A 11 -25.79 -27.06 5.83
CA LYS A 11 -24.39 -27.33 5.45
C LYS A 11 -23.60 -26.02 5.41
N ARG A 12 -23.16 -25.56 6.58
CA ARG A 12 -21.84 -24.95 6.72
C ARG A 12 -21.13 -25.81 7.78
N LEU A 13 -20.14 -26.57 7.32
CA LEU A 13 -19.34 -27.46 8.15
C LEU A 13 -18.24 -26.60 8.74
N THR A 14 -18.50 -26.03 9.92
CA THR A 14 -17.51 -25.27 10.69
C THR A 14 -16.46 -26.24 11.20
N LEU A 15 -15.22 -26.09 10.74
CA LEU A 15 -14.06 -26.80 11.26
C LEU A 15 -13.60 -26.07 12.53
N ALA A 16 -14.28 -26.30 13.66
CA ALA A 16 -13.85 -25.80 14.96
C ALA A 16 -13.03 -26.88 15.68
N ALA A 17 -11.72 -26.68 15.77
CA ALA A 17 -10.84 -27.45 16.62
C ALA A 17 -11.14 -27.16 18.10
N MET A 18 -11.33 -28.23 18.88
CA MET A 18 -11.51 -28.19 20.33
C MET A 18 -10.22 -27.74 21.02
N ILE A 19 -10.25 -26.67 21.82
CA ILE A 19 -9.27 -26.49 22.90
C ILE A 19 -9.94 -26.07 24.22
N THR A 20 -9.58 -26.84 25.23
CA THR A 20 -9.83 -26.72 26.66
C THR A 20 -9.26 -25.46 27.28
N ALA A 21 -10.04 -24.85 28.18
CA ALA A 21 -9.68 -23.68 28.98
C ALA A 21 -8.43 -23.88 29.87
N SER A 22 -7.57 -22.85 29.91
CA SER A 22 -6.75 -22.56 31.09
C SER A 22 -6.57 -21.04 31.25
N LEU A 23 -6.77 -20.57 32.49
CA LEU A 23 -6.83 -19.16 32.88
C LEU A 23 -5.42 -18.54 33.03
N GLY A 24 -5.28 -17.32 32.50
CA GLY A 24 -4.87 -16.11 33.23
C GLY A 24 -3.39 -15.89 33.57
N LEU A 25 -2.85 -14.75 33.11
CA LEU A 25 -2.26 -13.67 33.92
C LEU A 25 -1.73 -12.56 33.00
N ILE A 26 -2.28 -11.34 33.12
CA ILE A 26 -1.81 -10.13 32.42
C ILE A 26 -0.71 -9.49 33.29
N SER A 27 0.48 -9.26 32.70
CA SER A 27 1.48 -8.35 33.26
C SER A 27 1.73 -7.20 32.31
N VAL A 28 1.35 -6.00 32.73
CA VAL A 28 1.69 -4.70 32.13
C VAL A 28 3.17 -4.41 32.35
N ASN A 29 3.90 -4.06 31.29
CA ASN A 29 5.18 -3.35 31.40
C ASN A 29 5.25 -2.25 30.33
N SER A 30 5.46 -1.02 30.79
CA SER A 30 5.68 0.19 30.02
C SER A 30 7.18 0.38 29.78
N SER A 31 7.60 0.72 28.57
CA SER A 31 8.98 1.14 28.29
C SER A 31 9.01 2.54 27.67
N LEU A 32 9.57 3.49 28.42
CA LEU A 32 10.04 4.79 27.93
C LEU A 32 11.26 4.58 27.02
N ALA A 33 11.29 5.23 25.86
CA ALA A 33 12.50 5.42 25.07
C ALA A 33 13.01 6.86 25.22
N VAL A 34 14.30 6.97 25.57
CA VAL A 34 15.10 8.18 25.69
C VAL A 34 15.74 8.46 24.32
N ALA A 35 15.66 9.71 23.86
CA ALA A 35 16.35 10.20 22.68
C ALA A 35 17.83 10.52 22.99
N ASP A 36 18.74 10.15 22.08
CA ASP A 36 20.11 10.66 22.07
C ASP A 36 20.51 11.16 20.67
N ASP A 37 21.14 12.34 20.69
CA ASP A 37 21.61 13.20 19.61
C ASP A 37 23.10 12.92 19.31
N HIS A 38 23.50 12.90 18.04
CA HIS A 38 24.91 13.04 17.66
C HIS A 38 25.10 13.67 16.26
N GLY A 39 25.40 14.98 16.25
CA GLY A 39 26.78 15.47 16.08
C GLY A 39 27.54 15.24 14.75
N SER A 40 27.64 16.32 13.98
CA SER A 40 28.52 16.59 12.81
C SER A 40 30.00 16.22 12.93
N VAL A 41 30.65 15.83 11.82
CA VAL A 41 32.08 16.15 11.54
C VAL A 41 32.35 16.36 10.04
N ASP A 42 33.10 17.43 9.79
CA ASP A 42 33.62 18.01 8.54
C ASP A 42 35.01 17.46 8.16
N HIS A 43 35.35 17.39 6.87
CA HIS A 43 36.73 17.33 6.37
C HIS A 43 36.84 17.84 4.92
N GLY A 44 37.52 18.98 4.73
CA GLY A 44 37.94 19.49 3.42
C GLY A 44 39.35 19.05 3.00
N SER A 45 39.72 19.33 1.73
CA SER A 45 40.96 20.07 1.38
C SER A 45 41.16 20.26 -0.14
N SER A 46 41.54 21.51 -0.50
CA SER A 46 42.60 21.94 -1.44
C SER A 46 42.50 21.66 -2.95
N ASP A 47 43.07 22.42 -3.90
CA ASP A 47 43.66 23.78 -4.03
C ASP A 47 44.03 23.94 -5.54
N HIS A 48 44.34 25.17 -5.98
CA HIS A 48 44.89 25.64 -7.27
C HIS A 48 43.89 25.97 -8.39
N GLY A 49 43.96 27.11 -9.10
CA GLY A 49 44.97 28.15 -9.17
C GLY A 49 44.53 29.33 -10.07
N GLN A 50 45.29 30.41 -9.98
CA GLN A 50 45.10 31.76 -10.53
C GLN A 50 45.04 31.87 -12.07
N GLN A 51 44.30 32.86 -12.63
CA GLN A 51 44.92 34.04 -13.28
C GLN A 51 43.94 35.13 -13.78
N LYS A 52 44.48 36.35 -13.73
CA LYS A 52 43.98 37.71 -14.06
C LYS A 52 43.59 37.95 -15.53
N GLY A 53 42.66 38.89 -15.75
CA GLY A 53 43.05 40.19 -16.36
C GLY A 53 42.23 40.77 -17.54
N SER A 54 41.70 41.99 -17.32
CA SER A 54 41.38 43.08 -18.29
C SER A 54 40.21 42.86 -19.27
N GLY A 55 39.41 43.83 -19.70
CA GLY A 55 39.35 45.28 -19.52
C GLY A 55 38.44 45.87 -20.62
N SER A 56 37.47 46.69 -20.23
CA SER A 56 36.76 47.76 -20.99
C SER A 56 36.28 47.54 -22.44
N LYS A 57 34.97 47.72 -22.66
CA LYS A 57 34.43 48.82 -23.50
C LYS A 57 32.91 48.99 -23.33
N ARG A 58 32.52 50.25 -23.10
CA ARG A 58 31.15 50.80 -23.12
C ARG A 58 30.58 50.77 -24.54
N GLY A 59 29.29 50.47 -24.64
CA GLY A 59 28.40 50.82 -25.76
C GLY A 59 27.00 51.05 -25.22
N GLU A 60 26.48 52.26 -25.40
CA GLU A 60 25.18 52.76 -24.93
C GLU A 60 23.99 52.10 -25.64
N GLY A 61 22.87 51.93 -24.92
CA GLY A 61 21.56 52.30 -25.48
C GLY A 61 20.38 51.37 -25.24
N LYS A 62 19.50 51.79 -24.31
CA LYS A 62 18.04 51.66 -24.28
C LYS A 62 17.39 50.31 -23.90
N GLY A 63 16.86 50.27 -22.68
CA GLY A 63 15.40 50.28 -22.47
C GLY A 63 14.73 48.99 -22.01
N ALA A 64 14.25 49.04 -20.76
CA ALA A 64 13.13 48.30 -20.16
C ALA A 64 13.32 46.84 -19.70
N ASP A 65 13.25 46.71 -18.37
CA ASP A 65 12.63 45.66 -17.54
C ASP A 65 13.08 44.20 -17.75
N GLY A 66 13.79 43.49 -16.86
CA GLY A 66 13.87 43.62 -15.40
C GLY A 66 13.10 42.51 -14.67
N ARG A 67 13.32 41.22 -14.97
CA ARG A 67 13.14 40.09 -14.03
C ARG A 67 14.18 38.99 -14.31
N GLY A 68 15.14 38.82 -13.40
CA GLY A 68 16.02 37.64 -13.33
C GLY A 68 15.28 36.45 -12.71
N GLY A 69 15.79 35.23 -12.71
CA GLY A 69 17.05 34.70 -13.18
C GLY A 69 17.13 33.25 -12.74
N ALA A 70 16.96 32.31 -13.67
CA ALA A 70 17.23 30.88 -13.48
C ALA A 70 17.64 30.16 -14.79
N ASP A 71 17.85 30.88 -15.89
CA ASP A 71 18.13 30.27 -17.21
C ASP A 71 19.62 30.06 -17.52
N SER A 72 20.54 30.51 -16.67
CA SER A 72 21.97 30.47 -17.03
C SER A 72 22.67 29.13 -16.76
N VAL A 73 22.01 28.15 -16.15
CA VAL A 73 22.61 26.83 -15.87
C VAL A 73 22.11 25.76 -16.86
N ARG A 74 20.81 25.74 -17.18
CA ARG A 74 20.25 24.84 -18.21
C ARG A 74 20.75 25.14 -19.61
N GLY A 75 20.88 26.42 -19.98
CA GLY A 75 21.36 26.81 -21.30
C GLY A 75 22.83 26.48 -21.57
N LYS A 76 23.64 26.30 -20.51
CA LYS A 76 25.08 26.05 -20.63
C LYS A 76 25.45 24.55 -20.64
N ILE A 77 24.57 23.70 -20.10
CA ILE A 77 24.72 22.24 -20.14
C ILE A 77 24.19 21.68 -21.47
N LEU A 78 23.23 22.35 -22.11
CA LEU A 78 22.67 21.92 -23.39
C LEU A 78 23.46 22.40 -24.62
N SER A 79 24.36 23.37 -24.48
CA SER A 79 25.09 23.98 -25.61
C SER A 79 26.41 23.29 -25.98
N THR A 80 26.73 22.14 -25.38
CA THR A 80 27.96 21.37 -25.68
C THR A 80 27.68 19.98 -26.24
N MET A 81 26.47 19.73 -26.74
CA MET A 81 26.17 18.50 -27.47
C MET A 81 26.62 18.68 -28.91
N ASP A 82 27.77 18.10 -29.23
CA ASP A 82 28.32 18.02 -30.58
C ASP A 82 27.27 17.49 -31.57
N ASP A 83 27.29 18.04 -32.80
CA ASP A 83 26.36 17.73 -33.89
C ASP A 83 26.49 16.29 -34.44
N ASP A 84 27.39 15.47 -33.88
CA ASP A 84 27.68 14.11 -34.32
C ASP A 84 26.92 13.01 -33.55
N SER A 85 25.93 13.38 -32.72
CA SER A 85 25.11 12.38 -32.02
C SER A 85 23.99 11.84 -32.93
N ASP A 86 24.03 10.53 -33.19
CA ASP A 86 23.00 9.71 -33.88
C ASP A 86 21.60 9.73 -33.20
N ALA A 87 21.43 10.57 -32.17
CA ALA A 87 20.16 10.78 -31.50
C ALA A 87 19.12 11.36 -32.47
N PRO A 88 17.99 10.68 -32.68
CA PRO A 88 16.97 11.12 -33.63
C PRO A 88 16.38 12.47 -33.22
N ALA A 89 16.01 13.28 -34.22
CA ALA A 89 15.69 14.71 -34.05
C ALA A 89 14.58 15.01 -33.02
N TRP A 90 13.72 14.04 -32.70
CA TRP A 90 12.68 14.16 -31.68
C TRP A 90 13.20 14.14 -30.23
N ALA A 91 14.38 13.57 -29.99
CA ALA A 91 15.01 13.50 -28.66
C ALA A 91 15.64 14.85 -28.24
N ARG A 92 15.71 15.84 -29.14
CA ARG A 92 16.31 17.16 -28.89
C ARG A 92 15.33 18.21 -28.36
N GLY A 93 14.26 17.77 -27.68
CA GLY A 93 13.31 18.65 -26.97
C GLY A 93 12.28 19.36 -27.86
N ASN A 94 12.26 19.09 -29.17
CA ASN A 94 11.22 19.61 -30.04
C ASN A 94 9.99 18.68 -30.04
N ARG A 95 8.99 19.05 -29.22
CA ARG A 95 7.77 18.25 -29.02
C ARG A 95 6.98 18.04 -30.32
N GLU A 96 7.07 18.96 -31.27
CA GLU A 96 6.36 18.91 -32.56
C GLU A 96 6.92 17.85 -33.51
N LEU A 97 8.17 17.42 -33.30
CA LEU A 97 8.86 16.41 -34.12
C LEU A 97 8.78 15.01 -33.53
N ASN A 98 8.20 14.86 -32.33
CA ASN A 98 8.06 13.55 -31.69
C ASN A 98 6.86 12.79 -32.29
N PRO A 99 7.08 11.69 -33.03
CA PRO A 99 6.01 10.87 -33.58
C PRO A 99 5.13 10.21 -32.50
N HIS A 100 5.60 10.19 -31.24
CA HIS A 100 4.84 9.77 -30.06
C HIS A 100 4.26 10.95 -29.26
N SER A 101 4.49 12.20 -29.68
CA SER A 101 3.68 13.30 -29.16
C SER A 101 2.28 13.15 -29.74
N LYS A 102 1.40 12.53 -28.97
CA LYS A 102 -0.04 12.60 -29.21
C LYS A 102 -0.45 14.07 -29.01
N GLY A 103 -0.26 14.87 -30.06
CA GLY A 103 -0.64 16.27 -30.08
C GLY A 103 -2.13 16.38 -29.75
N THR A 104 -2.45 17.21 -28.76
CA THR A 104 -3.82 17.71 -28.53
C THR A 104 -4.90 16.62 -28.52
N GLN A 105 -4.60 15.44 -27.95
CA GLN A 105 -5.70 14.62 -27.46
C GLN A 105 -6.28 15.39 -26.27
N GLY A 106 -7.55 15.76 -26.40
CA GLY A 106 -8.28 16.45 -25.36
C GLY A 106 -8.14 15.72 -24.03
N LYS A 107 -8.38 16.49 -22.96
CA LYS A 107 -8.53 15.99 -21.61
C LYS A 107 -9.30 14.64 -21.64
N PRO A 108 -8.75 13.56 -21.05
CA PRO A 108 -9.47 12.30 -20.92
C PRO A 108 -10.87 12.53 -20.35
N GLU A 109 -11.87 11.78 -20.83
CA GLU A 109 -13.17 11.76 -20.16
C GLU A 109 -12.94 11.28 -18.72
N GLY A 110 -13.39 12.06 -17.74
CA GLY A 110 -13.18 11.77 -16.32
C GLY A 110 -11.86 12.28 -15.71
N ALA A 111 -11.11 13.16 -16.38
CA ALA A 111 -10.05 13.91 -15.68
C ALA A 111 -10.63 15.16 -14.99
N GLY A 112 -10.00 15.66 -13.94
CA GLY A 112 -10.36 16.92 -13.27
C GLY A 112 -10.02 18.16 -14.10
N SER A 113 -10.84 19.22 -14.04
CA SER A 113 -10.63 20.46 -14.82
C SER A 113 -9.55 21.37 -14.24
N LYS A 114 -9.19 21.16 -12.98
CA LYS A 114 -8.11 21.85 -12.28
C LYS A 114 -7.09 20.83 -11.77
N LYS A 115 -5.86 21.30 -11.56
CA LYS A 115 -4.81 20.51 -10.91
C LYS A 115 -5.26 20.28 -9.46
N GLY A 116 -5.75 19.08 -9.15
CA GLY A 116 -6.36 18.75 -7.84
C GLY A 116 -7.89 18.69 -7.80
N ASP A 117 -8.61 18.76 -8.92
CA ASP A 117 -10.10 18.63 -8.94
C ASP A 117 -10.60 17.21 -8.57
N GLU A 118 -9.75 16.19 -8.66
CA GLU A 118 -10.02 14.76 -8.36
C GLU A 118 -9.09 14.20 -7.28
N TYR A 119 -8.12 15.01 -6.84
CA TYR A 119 -7.02 14.56 -5.97
C TYR A 119 -6.61 15.65 -4.94
N GLY A 120 -7.52 16.60 -4.67
CA GLY A 120 -7.40 17.60 -3.61
C GLY A 120 -8.02 17.15 -2.28
N ASP A 121 -8.45 15.90 -2.27
CA ASP A 121 -9.31 15.16 -1.34
C ASP A 121 -8.57 13.95 -0.74
N LEU A 122 -7.24 13.91 -0.85
CA LEU A 122 -6.36 12.99 -0.12
C LEU A 122 -6.31 13.34 1.37
N TRP A 123 -7.45 13.62 2.00
CA TRP A 123 -7.55 13.75 3.44
C TRP A 123 -8.11 12.46 4.01
N VAL A 124 -7.70 12.15 5.24
CA VAL A 124 -8.45 11.23 6.09
C VAL A 124 -9.85 11.82 6.28
N ILE A 125 -10.89 11.07 5.92
CA ILE A 125 -12.28 11.53 5.97
C ILE A 125 -13.15 10.54 6.73
N LEU A 126 -14.31 11.01 7.19
CA LEU A 126 -15.32 10.15 7.80
C LEU A 126 -15.95 9.21 6.75
N ARG A 127 -15.95 7.90 7.05
CA ARG A 127 -16.50 6.83 6.20
C ARG A 127 -17.44 5.93 6.98
N ASP A 128 -18.28 5.20 6.25
CA ASP A 128 -19.08 4.11 6.79
C ASP A 128 -18.37 2.74 6.66
N ASP A 129 -19.03 1.69 7.13
CA ASP A 129 -18.53 0.30 7.15
C ASP A 129 -18.26 -0.28 5.76
N ASN A 130 -18.70 0.37 4.68
CA ASN A 130 -18.40 -0.02 3.30
C ASN A 130 -17.24 0.80 2.70
N GLY A 131 -16.72 1.78 3.46
CA GLY A 131 -15.70 2.72 3.02
C GLY A 131 -16.25 3.92 2.26
N ASP A 132 -17.58 4.05 2.17
CA ASP A 132 -18.22 5.17 1.49
C ASP A 132 -18.14 6.44 2.35
N PRO A 133 -17.88 7.62 1.76
CA PRO A 133 -17.79 8.86 2.54
C PRO A 133 -19.15 9.25 3.14
N ILE A 134 -19.17 9.53 4.45
CA ILE A 134 -20.35 10.09 5.11
C ILE A 134 -20.41 11.59 4.82
N LEU A 135 -21.41 12.00 4.05
CA LEU A 135 -21.60 13.40 3.66
C LEU A 135 -22.33 14.21 4.74
N ASP A 136 -21.93 15.47 4.90
CA ASP A 136 -22.59 16.42 5.78
C ASP A 136 -23.95 16.91 5.24
N ALA A 137 -24.61 17.81 5.98
CA ALA A 137 -25.88 18.41 5.55
C ALA A 137 -25.79 19.22 4.24
N ASN A 138 -24.58 19.58 3.80
CA ASN A 138 -24.29 20.29 2.56
C ASN A 138 -23.85 19.34 1.43
N GLY A 139 -23.84 18.02 1.68
CA GLY A 139 -23.42 17.00 0.72
C GLY A 139 -21.90 16.96 0.52
N GLN A 140 -21.11 17.38 1.49
CA GLN A 140 -19.65 17.43 1.45
C GLN A 140 -19.02 16.34 2.32
N VAL A 141 -17.85 15.86 1.90
CA VAL A 141 -17.01 14.99 2.74
C VAL A 141 -16.55 15.72 3.99
N GLN A 142 -16.25 14.96 5.04
CA GLN A 142 -15.92 15.49 6.36
C GLN A 142 -14.50 15.07 6.76
N PRO A 143 -13.48 15.94 6.60
CA PRO A 143 -12.10 15.63 6.99
C PRO A 143 -11.98 15.37 8.50
N VAL A 144 -11.08 14.46 8.86
CA VAL A 144 -10.77 14.11 10.25
C VAL A 144 -9.47 14.77 10.66
N ILE A 145 -9.46 15.35 11.86
CA ILE A 145 -8.29 15.90 12.53
C ILE A 145 -8.14 15.27 13.91
N ILE A 146 -6.93 15.30 14.49
CA ILE A 146 -6.70 14.86 15.87
C ILE A 146 -6.60 16.07 16.79
N VAL A 147 -7.52 16.15 17.77
CA VAL A 147 -7.53 17.17 18.83
C VAL A 147 -7.39 16.48 20.18
N ASP A 148 -6.32 16.79 20.91
CA ASP A 148 -6.01 16.18 22.22
C ASP A 148 -5.99 14.63 22.20
N GLY A 149 -5.57 14.04 21.07
CA GLY A 149 -5.49 12.59 20.87
C GLY A 149 -6.81 11.93 20.50
N LEU A 150 -7.88 12.71 20.26
CA LEU A 150 -9.17 12.21 19.81
C LEU A 150 -9.46 12.71 18.38
N PRO A 151 -10.01 11.85 17.52
CA PRO A 151 -10.42 12.25 16.20
C PRO A 151 -11.67 13.13 16.24
N VAL A 152 -11.67 14.19 15.43
CA VAL A 152 -12.75 15.18 15.31
C VAL A 152 -13.01 15.47 13.84
N VAL A 153 -14.28 15.51 13.45
CA VAL A 153 -14.69 15.84 12.08
C VAL A 153 -14.73 17.35 11.84
N VAL A 154 -14.26 17.77 10.68
CA VAL A 154 -14.26 19.16 10.21
C VAL A 154 -15.29 19.30 9.09
N GLN A 155 -16.06 20.38 9.14
CA GLN A 155 -17.00 20.72 8.08
C GLN A 155 -16.31 21.64 7.07
N LEU A 156 -16.43 21.30 5.78
CA LEU A 156 -16.00 22.20 4.72
C LEU A 156 -16.93 23.42 4.67
N THR A 157 -16.39 24.57 4.30
CA THR A 157 -17.13 25.84 4.26
C THR A 157 -17.07 26.45 2.87
N ASP A 158 -18.12 27.14 2.47
CA ASP A 158 -18.16 27.96 1.25
C ASP A 158 -18.04 29.44 1.65
N PRO A 159 -16.80 29.97 1.83
CA PRO A 159 -16.60 31.32 2.34
C PRO A 159 -17.07 32.41 1.38
N ASP A 160 -17.04 32.13 0.07
CA ASP A 160 -17.41 33.08 -0.98
C ASP A 160 -18.88 32.97 -1.41
N GLY A 161 -19.60 31.93 -0.97
CA GLY A 161 -21.00 31.69 -1.29
C GLY A 161 -21.22 31.31 -2.75
N ASP A 162 -20.19 30.76 -3.41
CA ASP A 162 -20.20 30.42 -4.83
C ASP A 162 -20.39 28.91 -5.09
N GLY A 163 -20.61 28.14 -4.02
CA GLY A 163 -20.77 26.69 -4.04
C GLY A 163 -19.44 25.93 -4.03
N HIS A 164 -18.30 26.62 -3.85
CA HIS A 164 -17.00 25.97 -3.68
C HIS A 164 -16.70 25.80 -2.19
N TYR A 165 -16.90 24.57 -1.71
CA TYR A 165 -16.55 24.19 -0.35
C TYR A 165 -15.05 23.95 -0.25
N GLU A 166 -14.42 24.60 0.72
CA GLU A 166 -13.01 24.47 1.04
C GLU A 166 -12.80 24.25 2.54
N LEU A 167 -11.63 23.68 2.87
CA LEU A 167 -11.22 23.47 4.24
C LEU A 167 -11.03 24.83 4.94
N PRO A 168 -11.62 25.05 6.12
CA PRO A 168 -11.39 26.26 6.88
C PRO A 168 -9.89 26.45 7.19
N ALA A 169 -9.38 27.67 7.00
CA ALA A 169 -7.96 27.97 7.08
C ALA A 169 -7.32 27.65 8.45
N GLU A 170 -8.12 27.63 9.52
CA GLU A 170 -7.68 27.23 10.86
C GLU A 170 -7.32 25.74 11.00
N TYR A 171 -7.80 24.88 10.10
CA TYR A 171 -7.55 23.44 10.12
C TYR A 171 -6.54 22.99 9.05
N ALA A 172 -6.02 23.91 8.24
CA ALA A 172 -5.11 23.59 7.13
C ALA A 172 -3.84 22.83 7.56
N ASP A 173 -3.34 23.11 8.77
CA ASP A 173 -2.17 22.42 9.33
C ASP A 173 -2.54 21.19 10.21
N ALA A 174 -3.84 20.94 10.41
CA ALA A 174 -4.35 19.88 11.29
C ALA A 174 -4.95 18.69 10.52
N VAL A 175 -5.36 18.90 9.27
CA VAL A 175 -5.81 17.82 8.38
C VAL A 175 -4.68 16.84 8.08
N GLN A 176 -5.03 15.56 8.09
CA GLN A 176 -4.11 14.49 7.81
C GLN A 176 -4.24 14.09 6.34
N GLU A 177 -3.11 14.03 5.63
CA GLU A 177 -3.06 13.50 4.27
C GLU A 177 -3.09 11.97 4.33
N VAL A 178 -3.75 11.35 3.35
CA VAL A 178 -3.67 9.89 3.18
C VAL A 178 -2.26 9.51 2.73
N GLU A 179 -1.54 8.76 3.56
CA GLU A 179 -0.18 8.31 3.27
C GLU A 179 -0.20 7.08 2.35
N LEU A 180 0.28 7.23 1.12
CA LEU A 180 0.25 6.16 0.11
C LEU A 180 1.58 5.44 -0.08
N GLY A 181 2.70 6.10 0.24
CA GLY A 181 4.07 5.63 -0.03
C GLY A 181 4.24 4.92 -1.38
N ARG A 182 4.64 3.63 -1.41
CA ARG A 182 4.79 2.79 -2.63
C ARG A 182 3.49 2.59 -3.40
N SER A 183 2.34 2.58 -2.71
CA SER A 183 1.03 2.43 -3.33
C SER A 183 0.66 3.65 -4.18
N ASN A 184 1.37 4.78 -4.07
CA ASN A 184 1.21 5.92 -4.98
C ASN A 184 1.46 5.57 -6.46
N VAL A 185 2.07 4.41 -6.73
CA VAL A 185 2.24 3.86 -8.08
C VAL A 185 0.89 3.53 -8.76
N THR A 186 -0.20 3.34 -8.03
CA THR A 186 -1.53 3.10 -8.62
C THR A 186 -2.04 4.27 -9.45
N ARG A 187 -1.49 5.46 -9.25
CA ARG A 187 -1.75 6.66 -10.07
C ARG A 187 -1.01 6.64 -11.41
N ALA A 188 -0.20 5.63 -11.65
CA ALA A 188 0.45 5.45 -12.95
C ALA A 188 -0.62 5.25 -14.03
N PRO A 189 -0.32 5.63 -15.29
CA PRO A 189 -1.27 5.41 -16.37
C PRO A 189 -1.62 3.91 -16.50
N SER A 190 -2.88 3.58 -16.79
CA SER A 190 -3.42 2.21 -16.77
C SER A 190 -2.55 1.14 -17.46
N HIS A 191 -1.89 1.46 -18.57
CA HIS A 191 -0.98 0.53 -19.26
C HIS A 191 0.18 0.01 -18.40
N VAL A 192 0.60 0.72 -17.35
CA VAL A 192 1.63 0.25 -16.41
C VAL A 192 1.09 -0.91 -15.56
N ILE A 193 -0.14 -0.76 -15.06
CA ILE A 193 -0.82 -1.81 -14.30
C ILE A 193 -1.16 -3.00 -15.20
N SER A 194 -1.67 -2.75 -16.41
CA SER A 194 -1.94 -3.82 -17.39
C SER A 194 -0.69 -4.61 -17.75
N HIS A 195 0.45 -3.95 -17.97
CA HIS A 195 1.70 -4.63 -18.26
C HIS A 195 2.19 -5.48 -17.07
N SER A 196 2.03 -4.97 -15.85
CA SER A 196 2.38 -5.71 -14.64
C SER A 196 1.46 -6.92 -14.43
N LEU A 197 0.18 -6.80 -14.80
CA LEU A 197 -0.75 -7.93 -14.83
C LEU A 197 -0.33 -8.99 -15.85
N GLU A 198 0.07 -8.58 -17.06
CA GLU A 198 0.61 -9.49 -18.08
C GLU A 198 1.83 -10.24 -17.55
N GLU A 199 2.77 -9.57 -16.89
CA GLU A 199 3.95 -10.22 -16.30
C GLU A 199 3.55 -11.22 -15.20
N ALA A 200 2.66 -10.84 -14.28
CA ALA A 200 2.19 -11.71 -13.22
C ALA A 200 1.44 -12.94 -13.75
N LEU A 201 0.46 -12.73 -14.64
CA LEU A 201 -0.35 -13.81 -15.19
C LEU A 201 0.43 -14.69 -16.18
N SER A 202 1.49 -14.19 -16.82
CA SER A 202 2.38 -15.04 -17.63
C SER A 202 3.07 -16.12 -16.80
N LYS A 203 3.29 -15.89 -15.50
CA LYS A 203 3.85 -16.87 -14.54
C LYS A 203 2.78 -17.82 -14.02
N LEU A 204 1.54 -17.35 -13.88
CA LEU A 204 0.41 -18.08 -13.30
C LEU A 204 -0.44 -18.83 -14.34
N ASP A 205 -0.14 -18.70 -15.63
CA ASP A 205 -1.00 -19.16 -16.71
C ASP A 205 -1.35 -20.66 -16.62
N GLY A 206 -2.65 -20.94 -16.67
CA GLY A 206 -3.22 -22.28 -16.59
C GLY A 206 -3.20 -22.91 -15.19
N LEU A 207 -2.75 -22.19 -14.16
CA LEU A 207 -2.76 -22.66 -12.79
C LEU A 207 -4.11 -22.42 -12.10
N THR A 208 -4.37 -23.20 -11.07
CA THR A 208 -5.46 -22.99 -10.12
C THR A 208 -4.85 -22.79 -8.75
N LEU A 209 -5.24 -21.73 -8.05
CA LEU A 209 -4.75 -21.42 -6.73
C LEU A 209 -4.96 -22.61 -5.78
N THR A 210 -3.88 -23.00 -5.12
CA THR A 210 -3.86 -23.99 -4.05
C THR A 210 -3.11 -23.41 -2.86
N SER A 211 -3.34 -23.97 -1.66
CA SER A 211 -2.76 -23.43 -0.42
C SER A 211 -1.23 -23.49 -0.36
N ASP A 212 -0.59 -24.36 -1.15
CA ASP A 212 0.88 -24.46 -1.28
C ASP A 212 1.49 -23.39 -2.20
N MET A 213 0.66 -22.59 -2.88
CA MET A 213 1.08 -21.44 -3.67
C MET A 213 1.06 -20.14 -2.85
N LEU A 214 0.88 -20.20 -1.53
CA LEU A 214 0.78 -19.04 -0.66
C LEU A 214 1.87 -19.09 0.41
N THR A 215 2.48 -17.93 0.68
CA THR A 215 3.28 -17.74 1.90
C THR A 215 2.36 -17.67 3.12
N GLU A 216 2.95 -17.60 4.31
CA GLU A 216 2.24 -17.42 5.57
C GLU A 216 1.43 -16.12 5.63
N ALA A 217 1.84 -15.10 4.86
CA ALA A 217 1.11 -13.84 4.69
C ALA A 217 0.15 -13.83 3.49
N GLY A 218 -0.02 -14.95 2.79
CA GLY A 218 -0.90 -15.03 1.61
C GLY A 218 -0.31 -14.46 0.33
N MET A 219 1.00 -14.20 0.25
CA MET A 219 1.65 -13.80 -1.00
C MET A 219 1.77 -14.99 -1.95
N LEU A 220 1.58 -14.75 -3.25
CA LEU A 220 1.66 -15.82 -4.25
C LEU A 220 3.10 -16.28 -4.48
N ILE A 221 3.27 -17.60 -4.51
CA ILE A 221 4.52 -18.30 -4.83
C ILE A 221 4.33 -19.03 -6.17
N VAL A 222 5.24 -18.80 -7.10
CA VAL A 222 5.27 -19.48 -8.41
C VAL A 222 6.70 -19.96 -8.67
N ASP A 223 6.84 -21.23 -9.05
CA ASP A 223 8.13 -21.86 -9.32
C ASP A 223 9.16 -21.72 -8.18
N GLY A 224 8.68 -21.66 -6.93
CA GLY A 224 9.50 -21.50 -5.73
C GLY A 224 9.94 -20.06 -5.43
N ALA A 225 9.46 -19.07 -6.19
CA ALA A 225 9.72 -17.66 -5.94
C ALA A 225 8.41 -16.90 -5.65
N THR A 226 8.46 -15.99 -4.67
CA THR A 226 7.35 -15.09 -4.36
C THR A 226 7.18 -14.03 -5.45
N ILE A 227 5.93 -13.68 -5.76
CA ILE A 227 5.61 -12.46 -6.52
C ILE A 227 5.86 -11.25 -5.61
N ASP A 228 7.09 -10.73 -5.66
CA ASP A 228 7.58 -9.64 -4.77
C ASP A 228 7.56 -8.25 -5.46
N SER A 229 6.94 -8.13 -6.63
CA SER A 229 6.76 -6.83 -7.29
C SER A 229 5.50 -6.14 -6.75
N PRO A 230 5.62 -4.92 -6.18
CA PRO A 230 4.45 -4.17 -5.72
C PRO A 230 3.43 -3.94 -6.84
N LEU A 231 3.92 -3.72 -8.05
CA LEU A 231 3.09 -3.48 -9.23
C LEU A 231 2.35 -4.75 -9.68
N GLU A 232 3.00 -5.91 -9.63
CA GLU A 232 2.34 -7.18 -9.95
C GLU A 232 1.26 -7.51 -8.91
N ASN A 233 1.54 -7.28 -7.63
CA ASN A 233 0.57 -7.50 -6.55
C ASN A 233 -0.64 -6.56 -6.65
N LEU A 234 -0.43 -5.26 -6.89
CA LEU A 234 -1.53 -4.30 -7.09
C LEU A 234 -2.33 -4.59 -8.36
N ALA A 235 -1.68 -5.05 -9.43
CA ALA A 235 -2.36 -5.44 -10.66
C ALA A 235 -3.23 -6.70 -10.46
N LEU A 236 -2.72 -7.70 -9.74
CA LEU A 236 -3.48 -8.88 -9.35
C LEU A 236 -4.64 -8.53 -8.41
N TYR A 237 -4.44 -7.60 -7.47
CA TYR A 237 -5.51 -7.07 -6.61
C TYR A 237 -6.66 -6.48 -7.46
N GLN A 238 -6.35 -5.58 -8.40
CA GLN A 238 -7.34 -5.00 -9.31
C GLN A 238 -8.07 -6.07 -10.13
N ALA A 239 -7.32 -7.00 -10.74
CA ALA A 239 -7.87 -8.06 -11.57
C ALA A 239 -8.75 -9.03 -10.76
N LEU A 240 -8.38 -9.32 -9.51
CA LEU A 240 -9.11 -10.22 -8.64
C LEU A 240 -10.45 -9.64 -8.18
N LEU A 241 -10.51 -8.34 -7.86
CA LEU A 241 -11.77 -7.68 -7.47
C LEU A 241 -12.76 -7.56 -8.63
N THR A 242 -12.26 -7.42 -9.86
CA THR A 242 -13.09 -7.33 -11.07
C THR A 242 -13.47 -8.70 -11.66
N SER A 243 -12.86 -9.78 -11.17
CA SER A 243 -13.14 -11.14 -11.61
C SER A 243 -14.46 -11.67 -11.01
N SER A 244 -15.18 -12.48 -11.79
CA SER A 244 -16.42 -13.11 -11.36
C SER A 244 -16.49 -14.57 -11.82
N ASP A 245 -17.18 -15.42 -11.04
CA ASP A 245 -17.45 -16.79 -11.45
C ASP A 245 -18.57 -16.81 -12.50
N THR A 246 -18.16 -16.87 -13.76
CA THR A 246 -19.09 -16.90 -14.89
C THR A 246 -19.71 -18.28 -15.11
N ASN A 247 -19.10 -19.35 -14.58
CA ASN A 247 -19.48 -20.74 -14.84
C ASN A 247 -20.21 -21.41 -13.67
N ASN A 248 -20.33 -20.71 -12.52
CA ASN A 248 -20.91 -21.18 -11.26
C ASN A 248 -20.23 -22.45 -10.73
N ASP A 249 -18.92 -22.58 -10.91
CA ASP A 249 -18.11 -23.70 -10.43
C ASP A 249 -17.34 -23.40 -9.13
N GLY A 250 -17.49 -22.18 -8.61
CA GLY A 250 -16.80 -21.68 -7.41
C GLY A 250 -15.38 -21.20 -7.71
N LEU A 251 -15.00 -21.02 -8.97
CA LEU A 251 -13.71 -20.50 -9.40
C LEU A 251 -13.88 -19.19 -10.16
N LEU A 252 -13.12 -18.18 -9.74
CA LEU A 252 -12.95 -16.91 -10.41
C LEU A 252 -11.88 -17.06 -11.50
N GLU A 253 -12.17 -16.54 -12.69
CA GLU A 253 -11.22 -16.50 -13.79
C GLU A 253 -10.54 -15.13 -13.83
N VAL A 254 -9.29 -15.07 -13.35
CA VAL A 254 -8.44 -13.87 -13.44
C VAL A 254 -7.66 -13.96 -14.74
N SER A 255 -7.92 -13.06 -15.69
CA SER A 255 -7.32 -13.14 -17.02
C SER A 255 -6.87 -11.80 -17.59
N VAL A 256 -5.91 -11.86 -18.51
CA VAL A 256 -5.45 -10.71 -19.30
C VAL A 256 -5.14 -11.13 -20.73
N ASP A 257 -5.62 -10.35 -21.68
CA ASP A 257 -5.27 -10.51 -23.09
C ASP A 257 -3.91 -9.86 -23.38
N TYR A 258 -3.01 -10.59 -24.03
CA TYR A 258 -1.73 -10.06 -24.49
C TYR A 258 -1.68 -10.00 -26.02
N SER A 259 -0.98 -9.00 -26.55
CA SER A 259 -0.72 -8.89 -27.99
C SER A 259 0.65 -8.29 -28.27
N GLY A 260 1.48 -9.01 -29.03
CA GLY A 260 2.84 -8.58 -29.36
C GLY A 260 3.39 -9.24 -30.63
N GLU A 261 4.68 -9.00 -30.91
CA GLU A 261 5.34 -9.57 -32.11
C GLU A 261 5.33 -11.11 -32.13
N GLY A 262 5.27 -11.74 -30.96
CA GLY A 262 5.20 -13.20 -30.79
C GLY A 262 3.80 -13.81 -30.99
N GLY A 263 2.76 -13.00 -31.14
CA GLY A 263 1.36 -13.45 -31.25
C GLY A 263 0.44 -12.74 -30.25
N SER A 264 -0.79 -13.23 -30.19
CA SER A 264 -1.80 -12.78 -29.23
C SER A 264 -2.44 -13.99 -28.55
N GLY A 265 -2.86 -13.82 -27.30
CA GLY A 265 -3.53 -14.85 -26.52
C GLY A 265 -4.09 -14.26 -25.23
N THR A 266 -4.48 -15.14 -24.32
CA THR A 266 -5.02 -14.79 -23.01
C THR A 266 -4.27 -15.62 -21.99
N TYR A 267 -3.76 -14.98 -20.94
CA TYR A 267 -3.30 -15.67 -19.75
C TYR A 267 -4.44 -15.80 -18.75
N THR A 268 -4.56 -16.96 -18.10
CA THR A 268 -5.65 -17.23 -17.17
C THR A 268 -5.15 -17.89 -15.89
N PHE A 269 -5.61 -17.39 -14.75
CA PHE A 269 -5.38 -17.97 -13.42
C PHE A 269 -6.72 -18.19 -12.71
N LEU A 270 -6.92 -19.36 -12.11
CA LEU A 270 -8.18 -19.71 -11.45
C LEU A 270 -8.06 -19.58 -9.93
N VAL A 271 -8.98 -18.84 -9.30
CA VAL A 271 -8.97 -18.57 -7.85
C VAL A 271 -10.29 -19.04 -7.23
N PRO A 272 -10.32 -19.87 -6.17
CA PRO A 272 -11.55 -20.18 -5.47
C PRO A 272 -12.24 -18.91 -4.93
N GLU A 273 -13.53 -18.74 -5.23
CA GLU A 273 -14.32 -17.58 -4.80
C GLU A 273 -14.26 -17.39 -3.27
N SER A 274 -14.18 -18.50 -2.52
CA SER A 274 -14.13 -18.47 -1.05
C SER A 274 -12.88 -17.81 -0.45
N VAL A 275 -11.81 -17.59 -1.23
CA VAL A 275 -10.57 -16.95 -0.76
C VAL A 275 -10.29 -15.61 -1.45
N GLN A 276 -11.24 -15.10 -2.24
CA GLN A 276 -11.06 -13.89 -3.05
C GLN A 276 -10.60 -12.70 -2.21
N LEU A 277 -11.32 -12.39 -1.12
CA LEU A 277 -11.01 -11.23 -0.28
C LEU A 277 -9.76 -11.43 0.58
N ASP A 278 -9.51 -12.64 1.08
CA ASP A 278 -8.29 -12.91 1.87
C ASP A 278 -7.03 -12.82 0.99
N LEU A 279 -7.11 -13.29 -0.26
CA LEU A 279 -6.04 -13.11 -1.24
C LEU A 279 -5.91 -11.64 -1.65
N ALA A 280 -7.02 -10.93 -1.87
CA ALA A 280 -6.99 -9.50 -2.21
C ALA A 280 -6.32 -8.66 -1.11
N ALA A 281 -6.63 -8.93 0.17
CA ALA A 281 -5.99 -8.29 1.31
C ALA A 281 -4.47 -8.56 1.32
N SER A 282 -4.08 -9.81 1.10
CA SER A 282 -2.66 -10.21 1.05
C SER A 282 -1.90 -9.55 -0.12
N LEU A 283 -2.53 -9.44 -1.29
CA LEU A 283 -1.97 -8.76 -2.47
C LEU A 283 -1.83 -7.26 -2.24
N LEU A 284 -2.84 -6.61 -1.64
CA LEU A 284 -2.77 -5.19 -1.31
C LEU A 284 -1.68 -4.91 -0.27
N ALA A 285 -1.51 -5.78 0.73
CA ALA A 285 -0.43 -5.72 1.70
C ALA A 285 0.95 -5.83 1.02
N ALA A 286 1.15 -6.83 0.16
CA ALA A 286 2.39 -7.04 -0.58
C ALA A 286 2.69 -5.91 -1.60
N GLY A 287 1.64 -5.25 -2.09
CA GLY A 287 1.71 -4.04 -2.92
C GLY A 287 2.10 -2.76 -2.16
N SER A 288 2.02 -2.78 -0.83
CA SER A 288 2.16 -1.61 0.03
C SER A 288 3.58 -1.45 0.61
N ASP A 289 3.78 -0.40 1.40
CA ASP A 289 5.02 -0.20 2.16
C ASP A 289 5.03 -1.08 3.40
N LYS A 290 6.17 -1.74 3.65
CA LYS A 290 6.33 -2.70 4.75
C LYS A 290 6.24 -2.11 6.16
N THR A 291 6.34 -0.79 6.30
CA THR A 291 6.61 -0.14 7.60
C THR A 291 5.54 0.85 8.04
N ALA A 292 4.50 1.05 7.23
CA ALA A 292 3.45 2.01 7.50
C ALA A 292 2.12 1.27 7.60
N SER A 293 1.42 1.45 8.72
CA SER A 293 0.11 0.87 8.98
C SER A 293 -0.87 1.20 7.86
N LEU A 294 -1.71 0.25 7.51
CA LEU A 294 -2.76 0.41 6.51
C LEU A 294 -4.03 0.94 7.19
N THR A 295 -4.43 2.16 6.83
CA THR A 295 -5.70 2.74 7.27
C THR A 295 -6.81 2.47 6.26
N VAL A 296 -8.07 2.58 6.69
CA VAL A 296 -9.24 2.47 5.82
C VAL A 296 -9.13 3.44 4.64
N ASP A 297 -8.75 4.69 4.91
CA ASP A 297 -8.55 5.69 3.86
C ASP A 297 -7.47 5.30 2.86
N ARG A 298 -6.39 4.66 3.29
CA ARG A 298 -5.36 4.17 2.38
C ARG A 298 -5.91 3.08 1.46
N VAL A 299 -6.63 2.10 2.02
CA VAL A 299 -7.24 1.00 1.26
C VAL A 299 -8.24 1.54 0.23
N ILE A 300 -9.15 2.40 0.65
CA ILE A 300 -10.16 2.98 -0.25
C ILE A 300 -9.50 3.89 -1.30
N THR A 301 -8.56 4.75 -0.92
CA THR A 301 -7.86 5.61 -1.89
C THR A 301 -7.12 4.79 -2.94
N VAL A 302 -6.44 3.72 -2.53
CA VAL A 302 -5.76 2.82 -3.47
C VAL A 302 -6.76 2.15 -4.42
N SER A 303 -7.91 1.72 -3.89
CA SER A 303 -8.98 1.07 -4.67
C SER A 303 -9.65 2.02 -5.65
N GLN A 304 -9.88 3.27 -5.25
CA GLN A 304 -10.38 4.34 -6.13
C GLN A 304 -9.41 4.66 -7.26
N PHE A 305 -8.09 4.72 -6.98
CA PHE A 305 -7.08 4.94 -8.02
C PHE A 305 -6.98 3.79 -9.02
N LEU A 306 -7.32 2.58 -8.57
CA LEU A 306 -7.42 1.41 -9.43
C LEU A 306 -8.81 1.24 -10.06
N GLU A 307 -9.75 2.14 -9.79
CA GLU A 307 -11.14 2.09 -10.28
C GLU A 307 -11.84 0.77 -9.92
N VAL A 308 -11.68 0.31 -8.68
CA VAL A 308 -12.27 -0.95 -8.14
C VAL A 308 -12.99 -0.77 -6.80
N ASP A 309 -13.28 0.47 -6.41
CA ASP A 309 -13.95 0.80 -5.15
C ASP A 309 -15.41 0.29 -5.10
N ASP A 310 -16.14 0.37 -6.20
CA ASP A 310 -17.51 -0.18 -6.32
C ASP A 310 -17.52 -1.72 -6.18
N GLU A 311 -16.59 -2.40 -6.85
CA GLU A 311 -16.41 -3.85 -6.78
C GLU A 311 -16.01 -4.29 -5.37
N LEU A 312 -15.07 -3.59 -4.75
CA LEU A 312 -14.65 -3.85 -3.37
C LEU A 312 -15.84 -3.72 -2.43
N SER A 313 -16.53 -2.57 -2.43
CA SER A 313 -17.71 -2.31 -1.59
C SER A 313 -18.78 -3.41 -1.74
N THR A 314 -19.02 -3.86 -2.97
CA THR A 314 -19.97 -4.96 -3.24
C THR A 314 -19.55 -6.28 -2.59
N LEU A 315 -18.26 -6.62 -2.65
CA LEU A 315 -17.73 -7.86 -2.08
C LEU A 315 -17.71 -7.82 -0.55
N LEU A 316 -17.48 -6.64 0.04
CA LEU A 316 -17.37 -6.45 1.49
C LEU A 316 -18.69 -6.61 2.25
N ALA A 317 -19.84 -6.54 1.58
CA ALA A 317 -21.16 -6.58 2.21
C ALA A 317 -21.45 -7.80 3.13
N ASN A 318 -20.67 -8.88 3.02
CA ASN A 318 -20.74 -10.02 3.94
C ASN A 318 -19.35 -10.51 4.38
N TYR A 319 -18.32 -9.69 4.20
CA TYR A 319 -16.97 -10.02 4.63
C TYR A 319 -16.87 -9.87 6.14
N VAL A 320 -16.28 -10.86 6.79
CA VAL A 320 -15.96 -10.83 8.21
C VAL A 320 -14.58 -11.43 8.35
N TYR A 321 -13.67 -10.65 8.92
CA TYR A 321 -12.34 -11.10 9.25
C TYR A 321 -12.35 -11.77 10.63
N ASP A 322 -11.82 -13.00 10.71
CA ASP A 322 -11.81 -13.78 11.95
C ASP A 322 -10.73 -13.32 12.96
N GLY A 323 -9.93 -12.31 12.60
CA GLY A 323 -8.85 -11.77 13.42
C GLY A 323 -7.56 -12.61 13.36
N SER A 324 -6.40 -11.96 13.55
CA SER A 324 -5.08 -12.58 13.50
C SER A 324 -4.96 -13.87 14.33
N SER A 325 -5.55 -13.89 15.53
CA SER A 325 -5.48 -15.06 16.43
C SER A 325 -6.11 -16.31 15.84
N ILE A 326 -7.19 -16.18 15.06
CA ILE A 326 -7.83 -17.33 14.40
C ILE A 326 -7.14 -17.61 13.06
N THR A 327 -6.87 -16.58 12.27
CA THR A 327 -6.28 -16.67 10.93
C THR A 327 -4.88 -17.26 10.95
N TYR A 328 -4.02 -16.81 11.88
CA TYR A 328 -2.60 -17.17 11.95
C TYR A 328 -2.21 -17.99 13.19
N GLY A 329 -3.18 -18.31 14.07
CA GLY A 329 -2.92 -18.98 15.35
C GLY A 329 -2.19 -20.33 15.25
N ALA A 330 -2.39 -21.06 14.14
CA ALA A 330 -1.73 -22.34 13.88
C ALA A 330 -0.53 -22.22 12.92
N THR A 331 -0.28 -21.04 12.36
CA THR A 331 0.74 -20.83 11.33
C THR A 331 2.12 -20.73 11.98
N THR A 332 3.07 -21.46 11.42
CA THR A 332 4.49 -21.39 11.78
C THR A 332 5.31 -20.98 10.59
N THR A 333 6.43 -20.33 10.84
CA THR A 333 7.43 -19.99 9.83
C THR A 333 8.83 -20.18 10.38
N TRP A 334 9.82 -20.35 9.50
CA TRP A 334 11.21 -20.48 9.88
C TRP A 334 11.91 -19.13 9.81
N ILE A 335 12.53 -18.74 10.92
CA ILE A 335 13.27 -17.47 11.00
C ILE A 335 14.69 -17.66 11.53
N ASN A 336 15.59 -16.74 11.20
CA ASN A 336 16.94 -16.70 11.75
C ASN A 336 17.00 -15.80 12.98
N VAL A 337 17.39 -16.38 14.11
CA VAL A 337 17.51 -15.66 15.39
C VAL A 337 18.99 -15.48 15.71
N GLN A 338 19.40 -14.23 15.96
CA GLN A 338 20.72 -13.94 16.50
C GLN A 338 20.79 -14.41 17.95
N VAL A 339 21.77 -15.24 18.26
CA VAL A 339 21.95 -15.74 19.62
C VAL A 339 22.94 -14.85 20.36
N ASP A 340 22.47 -14.14 21.39
CA ASP A 340 23.29 -13.22 22.19
C ASP A 340 24.33 -13.98 23.02
N GLY A 341 25.61 -13.58 22.93
CA GLY A 341 26.73 -14.27 23.58
C GLY A 341 27.99 -14.46 22.73
N MET A 342 27.95 -14.08 21.44
CA MET A 342 29.17 -14.00 20.63
C MET A 342 29.79 -12.60 20.70
N ASP A 343 30.93 -12.50 21.39
CA ASP A 343 31.89 -11.41 21.12
C ASP A 343 32.11 -11.35 19.61
N THR A 344 31.76 -10.21 18.99
CA THR A 344 31.82 -9.97 17.53
C THR A 344 32.96 -10.75 16.89
N PRO A 345 32.70 -11.84 16.16
CA PRO A 345 33.77 -12.57 15.53
C PRO A 345 34.32 -11.69 14.40
N THR A 346 35.63 -11.59 14.30
CA THR A 346 36.32 -11.05 13.13
C THR A 346 36.12 -11.94 11.88
N ASP A 347 35.16 -12.85 11.90
CA ASP A 347 34.85 -13.86 10.89
C ASP A 347 33.32 -14.03 10.82
N LEU A 348 32.71 -13.60 9.72
CA LEU A 348 31.27 -13.70 9.45
C LEU A 348 30.90 -15.15 9.08
N SER A 349 31.14 -16.12 9.97
CA SER A 349 30.75 -17.52 9.75
C SER A 349 29.36 -17.82 10.30
N ASP A 350 28.66 -18.77 9.67
CA ASP A 350 27.29 -19.30 9.91
C ASP A 350 26.88 -19.63 11.37
N ASP A 351 27.74 -19.42 12.37
CA ASP A 351 27.49 -19.81 13.76
C ASP A 351 26.63 -18.79 14.54
N ILE A 352 26.41 -17.56 14.03
CA ILE A 352 25.75 -16.44 14.76
C ILE A 352 24.21 -16.53 14.75
N TYR A 353 23.65 -17.16 13.72
CA TYR A 353 22.21 -17.27 13.52
C TYR A 353 21.77 -18.72 13.61
N GLN A 354 20.70 -18.96 14.35
CA GLN A 354 20.04 -20.26 14.39
C GLN A 354 18.68 -20.15 13.71
N SER A 355 18.41 -21.06 12.77
CA SER A 355 17.08 -21.19 12.18
C SER A 355 16.13 -21.86 13.18
N VAL A 356 15.01 -21.21 13.44
CA VAL A 356 14.03 -21.59 14.45
C VAL A 356 12.65 -21.55 13.82
N GLU A 357 11.86 -22.59 14.04
CA GLU A 357 10.43 -22.58 13.70
C GLU A 357 9.67 -21.81 14.78
N VAL A 358 8.95 -20.76 14.38
CA VAL A 358 8.23 -19.84 15.26
C VAL A 358 6.76 -19.81 14.89
N ASN A 359 5.87 -19.90 15.88
CA ASN A 359 4.45 -19.66 15.67
C ASN A 359 4.18 -18.15 15.59
N LEU A 360 3.43 -17.73 14.57
CA LEU A 360 3.23 -16.30 14.28
C LEU A 360 2.51 -15.54 15.40
N ILE A 361 1.69 -16.20 16.22
CA ILE A 361 1.01 -15.55 17.35
C ILE A 361 1.78 -15.73 18.66
N THR A 362 2.14 -16.97 18.99
CA THR A 362 2.63 -17.33 20.33
C THR A 362 4.16 -17.31 20.45
N GLY A 363 4.88 -17.14 19.34
CA GLY A 363 6.33 -17.18 19.32
C GLY A 363 6.90 -18.59 19.52
N ALA A 364 8.17 -18.67 19.92
CA ALA A 364 8.84 -19.91 20.28
C ALA A 364 9.83 -19.70 21.42
N THR A 365 10.15 -20.77 22.15
CA THR A 365 11.27 -20.78 23.12
C THR A 365 12.35 -21.71 22.60
N VAL A 366 13.57 -21.18 22.50
CA VAL A 366 14.75 -21.89 21.99
C VAL A 366 15.72 -22.10 23.14
N THR A 367 16.38 -23.26 23.17
CA THR A 367 17.45 -23.52 24.14
C THR A 367 18.81 -23.40 23.46
N TYR A 368 19.63 -22.44 23.89
CA TYR A 368 21.01 -22.28 23.45
C TYR A 368 21.97 -22.22 24.64
N ASP A 369 23.04 -23.01 24.60
CA ASP A 369 24.02 -23.16 25.70
C ASP A 369 23.38 -23.37 27.10
N GLY A 370 22.24 -24.06 27.14
CA GLY A 370 21.48 -24.31 28.37
C GLY A 370 20.67 -23.11 28.90
N GLN A 371 20.60 -22.01 28.16
CA GLN A 371 19.70 -20.87 28.41
C GLN A 371 18.47 -20.95 27.51
N GLU A 372 17.31 -20.59 28.06
CA GLU A 372 16.06 -20.43 27.30
C GLU A 372 15.95 -19.00 26.79
N ILE A 373 15.81 -18.85 25.48
CA ILE A 373 15.61 -17.58 24.78
C ILE A 373 14.20 -17.59 24.20
N PHE A 374 13.39 -16.61 24.56
CA PHE A 374 12.05 -16.44 23.99
C PHE A 374 12.14 -15.56 22.75
N VAL A 375 11.58 -16.08 21.66
CA VAL A 375 11.47 -15.41 20.36
C VAL A 375 10.00 -15.04 20.20
N PRO A 376 9.63 -13.75 20.23
CA PRO A 376 8.24 -13.34 20.08
C PRO A 376 7.72 -13.65 18.68
N GLY A 377 6.40 -13.86 18.58
CA GLY A 377 5.70 -13.83 17.29
C GLY A 377 5.48 -12.40 16.79
N VAL A 378 4.58 -12.26 15.81
CA VAL A 378 4.15 -10.98 15.25
C VAL A 378 3.29 -10.23 16.25
N SER A 379 3.50 -8.91 16.35
CA SER A 379 2.75 -8.04 17.25
C SER A 379 1.65 -7.31 16.49
N PHE A 380 0.48 -7.95 16.36
CA PHE A 380 -0.70 -7.39 15.68
C PHE A 380 -1.20 -6.09 16.32
N GLU A 381 -1.12 -5.01 15.56
CA GLU A 381 -1.79 -3.74 15.87
C GLU A 381 -3.21 -3.71 15.31
N THR A 382 -4.14 -3.09 16.04
CA THR A 382 -5.51 -2.89 15.58
C THR A 382 -5.58 -1.61 14.76
N VAL A 383 -6.17 -1.71 13.56
CA VAL A 383 -6.48 -0.55 12.73
C VAL A 383 -7.61 0.23 13.39
N PRO A 384 -7.45 1.54 13.66
CA PRO A 384 -8.52 2.35 14.24
C PRO A 384 -9.75 2.38 13.32
N ASN A 385 -10.93 2.09 13.88
CA ASN A 385 -12.20 2.24 13.17
C ASN A 385 -12.54 3.74 13.02
N THR A 386 -13.16 4.10 11.89
CA THR A 386 -13.58 5.46 11.55
C THR A 386 -15.05 5.77 11.83
N VAL A 387 -15.82 4.86 12.42
CA VAL A 387 -17.25 5.06 12.66
C VAL A 387 -17.54 5.79 13.98
N ASP A 388 -18.37 6.83 13.89
CA ASP A 388 -19.00 7.53 15.02
C ASP A 388 -20.48 7.11 15.09
N GLU A 389 -20.76 6.02 15.82
CA GLU A 389 -22.13 5.48 15.96
C GLU A 389 -23.10 6.48 16.63
N ASN A 390 -22.56 7.43 17.38
CA ASN A 390 -23.27 8.43 18.16
C ASN A 390 -23.50 9.74 17.39
N ASN A 391 -22.87 9.92 16.22
CA ASN A 391 -22.87 11.13 15.41
C ASN A 391 -22.60 12.39 16.26
N ASP A 392 -21.71 12.27 17.24
CA ASP A 392 -21.36 13.37 18.16
C ASP A 392 -20.06 14.10 17.76
N GLY A 393 -19.46 13.68 16.65
CA GLY A 393 -18.24 14.21 16.08
C GLY A 393 -16.97 13.63 16.70
N ILE A 394 -17.08 12.57 17.51
CA ILE A 394 -15.97 11.84 18.13
C ILE A 394 -16.02 10.39 17.62
N LEU A 395 -15.01 9.96 16.86
CA LEU A 395 -14.96 8.57 16.38
C LEU A 395 -14.81 7.60 17.57
N ASP A 396 -15.52 6.48 17.55
CA ASP A 396 -15.38 5.48 18.60
C ASP A 396 -14.13 4.63 18.36
N THR A 397 -13.01 5.08 18.93
CA THR A 397 -11.74 4.34 18.90
C THR A 397 -11.78 3.03 19.71
N ASN A 398 -12.92 2.68 20.33
CA ASN A 398 -13.05 1.51 21.20
C ASN A 398 -14.01 0.44 20.67
N ASP A 399 -14.65 0.62 19.51
CA ASP A 399 -15.36 -0.51 18.87
C ASP A 399 -14.38 -1.36 18.05
N THR A 400 -13.52 -2.06 18.79
CA THR A 400 -12.50 -2.97 18.23
C THR A 400 -13.05 -4.37 17.96
N ASN A 401 -14.38 -4.55 17.94
CA ASN A 401 -14.99 -5.89 17.84
C ASN A 401 -15.75 -6.11 16.54
N ASP A 402 -16.04 -5.07 15.76
CA ASP A 402 -16.56 -5.26 14.40
C ASP A 402 -15.40 -5.33 13.41
N LEU A 403 -15.08 -6.57 13.03
CA LEU A 403 -14.14 -6.90 11.96
C LEU A 403 -14.93 -7.29 10.71
N ASP A 404 -16.03 -6.60 10.44
CA ASP A 404 -16.83 -6.77 9.24
C ASP A 404 -16.52 -5.68 8.20
N GLY A 405 -17.03 -5.87 6.99
CA GLY A 405 -16.94 -4.86 5.93
C GLY A 405 -15.51 -4.39 5.65
N ILE A 406 -15.35 -3.06 5.50
CA ILE A 406 -14.08 -2.42 5.20
C ILE A 406 -13.09 -2.47 6.37
N ASP A 407 -13.56 -2.42 7.61
CA ASP A 407 -12.69 -2.46 8.79
C ASP A 407 -12.04 -3.83 8.93
N GLY A 408 -12.84 -4.90 8.77
CA GLY A 408 -12.34 -6.26 8.71
C GLY A 408 -11.34 -6.47 7.57
N PHE A 409 -11.64 -5.97 6.37
CA PHE A 409 -10.73 -6.10 5.23
C PHE A 409 -9.43 -5.32 5.41
N THR A 410 -9.53 -4.12 5.98
CA THR A 410 -8.35 -3.28 6.29
C THR A 410 -7.50 -3.95 7.36
N GLN A 411 -8.11 -4.49 8.41
CA GLN A 411 -7.40 -5.25 9.44
C GLN A 411 -6.73 -6.50 8.87
N ALA A 412 -7.42 -7.24 7.98
CA ALA A 412 -6.82 -8.41 7.31
C ALA A 412 -5.60 -8.02 6.46
N THR A 413 -5.68 -6.88 5.78
CA THR A 413 -4.59 -6.33 4.95
C THR A 413 -3.42 -5.90 5.83
N ASP A 414 -3.68 -5.20 6.94
CA ASP A 414 -2.64 -4.77 7.88
C ASP A 414 -1.97 -5.96 8.60
N ASP A 415 -2.75 -6.94 9.04
CA ASP A 415 -2.22 -8.17 9.65
C ASP A 415 -1.32 -8.93 8.66
N ALA A 416 -1.71 -9.03 7.38
CA ALA A 416 -0.87 -9.61 6.34
C ALA A 416 0.42 -8.81 6.16
N LEU A 417 0.36 -7.48 6.18
CA LEU A 417 1.54 -6.60 6.07
C LEU A 417 2.54 -6.85 7.22
N GLN A 418 2.06 -6.97 8.45
CA GLN A 418 2.91 -7.23 9.61
C GLN A 418 3.59 -8.60 9.55
N ILE A 419 2.95 -9.61 8.95
CA ILE A 419 3.61 -10.91 8.70
C ILE A 419 4.67 -10.77 7.61
N ILE A 420 4.39 -10.02 6.54
CA ILE A 420 5.37 -9.75 5.47
C ILE A 420 6.61 -9.05 6.07
N GLU A 421 6.41 -8.05 6.92
CA GLU A 421 7.47 -7.34 7.63
C GLU A 421 8.26 -8.31 8.53
N PHE A 422 7.58 -9.07 9.37
CA PHE A 422 8.20 -10.05 10.26
C PHE A 422 9.04 -11.08 9.49
N VAL A 423 8.47 -11.72 8.48
CA VAL A 423 9.19 -12.72 7.68
C VAL A 423 10.38 -12.07 6.99
N HIS A 424 10.23 -10.87 6.44
CA HIS A 424 11.32 -10.19 5.75
C HIS A 424 12.47 -9.82 6.70
N ASP A 425 12.17 -9.29 7.87
CA ASP A 425 13.16 -8.86 8.86
C ASP A 425 13.98 -10.03 9.44
N TYR A 426 13.38 -11.23 9.48
CA TYR A 426 14.05 -12.44 9.96
C TYR A 426 14.35 -13.48 8.87
N SER A 427 14.14 -13.14 7.59
CA SER A 427 14.32 -14.06 6.45
C SER A 427 15.79 -14.46 6.26
N VAL A 428 15.98 -15.66 5.72
CA VAL A 428 17.27 -16.11 5.19
C VAL A 428 17.28 -15.71 3.72
N GLU A 429 18.25 -14.91 3.26
CA GLU A 429 18.58 -14.94 1.83
C GLU A 429 19.13 -16.35 1.54
N GLU A 430 18.38 -17.18 0.80
CA GLU A 430 18.82 -18.53 0.37
C GLU A 430 20.09 -18.52 -0.48
#